data_AF-A0A7U4P6M6-F1
#
_entry.id   AF-A0A7U4P6M6-F1
#
_cell.length_a   1.000
_cell.length_b   1.000
_cell.length_c   1.000
_cell.angle_alpha   90.00
_cell.angle_beta   90.00
_cell.angle_gamma   90.00
#
_symmetry.space_group_name_H-M   'P 1'
#
loop_
_entity.id
_entity.type
_entity.pdbx_description
1 polymer ?
#
loop_
_entity_poly.entity_id
_entity_poly.type
_entity_poly.pdbx_seq_one_letter_code
_entity_poly.pdbx_strand_id
1 'polypeptide(L)'
;MAAMLMMSAMQRVAARRACAAFGAAAMLAAAPAIAARAAAPAPELDAVLLHESMTVSADGVTRTVTYRERMVRRDGHVWIERVLPAGAKRAEAGDAHAHAGHKHFDFDAAARHVTNDGGKIGVEYVDAAQRTVVAVPPAEYETTGFDGSWDNAFYITPPSQLKRLAAKSKPGPAPGTRWYEQTVGAPRAQGVNRILWSDALQAPLVVEYRSADGHASRKLTLTPAPRAKAPPWRQLQSYARKEYADYLD
;
A
#
# COMPACT_ATOMS: atom_id res chain seq x y z
N MET A 1 12.08 -0.28 -17.86
CA MET A 1 12.23 -1.48 -18.70
C MET A 1 13.20 -2.46 -18.03
N ALA A 2 12.68 -3.39 -17.23
CA ALA A 2 13.42 -4.59 -16.80
C ALA A 2 12.38 -5.59 -16.25
N ALA A 3 12.03 -6.56 -17.10
CA ALA A 3 11.06 -7.60 -16.85
C ALA A 3 11.53 -8.57 -15.75
N MET A 4 10.62 -8.93 -14.84
CA MET A 4 10.88 -9.89 -13.76
C MET A 4 10.45 -11.29 -14.24
N LEU A 5 11.43 -12.11 -14.63
CA LEU A 5 11.21 -13.48 -15.08
C LEU A 5 10.85 -14.38 -13.88
N MET A 6 9.64 -14.94 -13.90
CA MET A 6 9.25 -16.08 -13.08
C MET A 6 9.89 -17.36 -13.60
N MET A 7 10.48 -18.17 -12.71
CA MET A 7 10.91 -19.53 -13.04
C MET A 7 10.14 -20.52 -12.17
N SER A 8 9.20 -21.20 -12.83
CA SER A 8 8.37 -22.28 -12.30
C SER A 8 9.16 -23.59 -12.39
N ALA A 9 9.26 -24.32 -11.28
CA ALA A 9 9.89 -25.64 -11.24
C ALA A 9 8.81 -26.73 -11.25
N MET A 10 8.69 -27.41 -12.39
CA MET A 10 7.97 -28.69 -12.53
C MET A 10 8.70 -29.79 -11.75
N GLN A 11 8.05 -30.39 -10.76
CA GLN A 11 8.43 -31.71 -10.24
C GLN A 11 7.43 -32.75 -10.74
N ARG A 12 7.93 -33.65 -11.60
CA ARG A 12 7.25 -34.89 -11.99
C ARG A 12 7.49 -35.90 -10.87
N VAL A 13 6.42 -36.47 -10.32
CA VAL A 13 6.50 -37.69 -9.49
C VAL A 13 5.68 -38.77 -10.17
N ALA A 14 6.35 -39.89 -10.45
CA ALA A 14 5.80 -41.07 -11.09
C ALA A 14 4.83 -41.81 -10.15
N ALA A 15 3.66 -42.16 -10.69
CA ALA A 15 2.70 -43.02 -10.02
C ALA A 15 3.15 -44.49 -10.11
N ARG A 16 3.21 -45.18 -8.97
CA ARG A 16 3.12 -46.65 -8.91
C ARG A 16 1.95 -47.02 -8.02
N ARG A 17 0.95 -47.67 -8.63
CA ARG A 17 -0.20 -48.29 -7.98
C ARG A 17 0.24 -49.63 -7.38
N ALA A 18 -0.15 -49.88 -6.15
CA ALA A 18 -0.31 -51.23 -5.63
C ALA A 18 -1.58 -51.26 -4.77
N CYS A 19 -2.56 -52.06 -5.21
CA CYS A 19 -3.76 -52.39 -4.46
C CYS A 19 -3.41 -53.33 -3.30
N ALA A 20 -3.98 -53.07 -2.13
CA ALA A 20 -4.37 -54.12 -1.19
C ALA A 20 -5.53 -53.60 -0.33
N ALA A 21 -6.65 -54.32 -0.38
CA ALA A 21 -7.84 -54.08 0.41
C ALA A 21 -7.73 -54.80 1.76
N PHE A 22 -8.14 -54.15 2.85
CA PHE A 22 -8.68 -54.81 4.05
C PHE A 22 -9.63 -53.84 4.75
N GLY A 23 -10.84 -54.32 5.03
CA GLY A 23 -11.91 -53.55 5.66
C GLY A 23 -11.69 -53.31 7.15
N ALA A 24 -12.23 -52.21 7.66
CA ALA A 24 -12.51 -52.03 9.08
C ALA A 24 -13.65 -51.02 9.29
N ALA A 25 -14.51 -51.40 10.23
CA ALA A 25 -15.69 -50.73 10.77
C ALA A 25 -15.71 -49.20 10.75
N ALA A 26 -16.90 -48.67 10.42
CA ALA A 26 -17.28 -47.29 10.61
C ALA A 26 -17.31 -46.93 12.11
N MET A 27 -16.49 -45.97 12.51
CA MET A 27 -16.78 -45.06 13.62
C MET A 27 -16.78 -43.64 13.07
N LEU A 28 -17.97 -43.08 12.88
CA LEU A 28 -18.15 -41.68 12.54
C LEU A 28 -17.87 -40.84 13.80
N ALA A 29 -16.59 -40.57 14.06
CA ALA A 29 -16.19 -39.58 15.04
C ALA A 29 -16.58 -38.20 14.50
N ALA A 30 -17.61 -37.59 15.09
CA ALA A 30 -17.96 -36.19 14.85
C ALA A 30 -16.81 -35.32 15.35
N ALA A 31 -15.86 -35.01 14.48
CA ALA A 31 -14.81 -34.05 14.75
C ALA A 31 -15.46 -32.68 15.01
N PRO A 32 -15.11 -31.97 16.09
CA PRO A 32 -15.59 -30.61 16.28
C PRO A 32 -15.05 -29.77 15.13
N ALA A 33 -15.94 -29.30 14.27
CA ALA A 33 -15.63 -28.27 13.31
C ALA A 33 -15.23 -27.03 14.10
N ILE A 34 -13.93 -26.81 14.26
CA ILE A 34 -13.39 -25.52 14.68
C ILE A 34 -13.80 -24.56 13.57
N ALA A 35 -14.93 -23.89 13.75
CA ALA A 35 -15.34 -22.80 12.90
C ALA A 35 -14.20 -21.80 12.94
N ALA A 36 -13.48 -21.68 11.82
CA ALA A 36 -12.46 -20.66 11.63
C ALA A 36 -13.16 -19.31 11.84
N ARG A 37 -12.97 -18.72 13.02
CA ARG A 37 -13.42 -17.36 13.31
C ARG A 37 -12.72 -16.49 12.27
N ALA A 38 -13.47 -15.98 11.29
CA ALA A 38 -12.96 -14.99 10.37
C ALA A 38 -12.30 -13.90 11.21
N ALA A 39 -11.04 -13.59 10.92
CA ALA A 39 -10.35 -12.51 11.59
C ALA A 39 -11.22 -11.25 11.46
N ALA A 40 -11.43 -10.54 12.56
CA ALA A 40 -12.19 -9.29 12.53
C ALA A 40 -11.55 -8.36 11.49
N PRO A 41 -12.35 -7.68 10.64
CA PRO A 41 -11.82 -6.73 9.68
C PRO A 41 -11.04 -5.64 10.43
N ALA A 42 -9.99 -5.11 9.80
CA ALA A 42 -9.19 -4.07 10.44
C ALA A 42 -10.05 -2.88 10.84
N PRO A 43 -9.73 -2.24 11.98
CA PRO A 43 -10.47 -1.08 12.42
C PRO A 43 -10.34 0.04 11.39
N GLU A 44 -11.37 0.84 11.29
CA GLU A 44 -11.29 2.08 10.54
C GLU A 44 -10.18 2.98 11.10
N LEU A 45 -9.53 3.74 10.22
CA LEU A 45 -8.36 4.54 10.60
C LEU A 45 -8.36 5.87 9.85
N ASP A 46 -8.17 6.96 10.60
CA ASP A 46 -7.72 8.23 10.04
C ASP A 46 -6.30 8.44 10.53
N ALA A 47 -5.39 8.86 9.66
CA ALA A 47 -3.99 9.04 10.02
C ALA A 47 -3.32 10.12 9.16
N VAL A 48 -2.22 10.64 9.70
CA VAL A 48 -1.23 11.41 8.93
C VAL A 48 -0.02 10.52 8.72
N LEU A 49 0.41 10.41 7.47
CA LEU A 49 1.62 9.71 7.07
C LEU A 49 2.70 10.76 6.84
N LEU A 50 3.86 10.60 7.46
CA LEU A 50 5.06 11.38 7.17
C LEU A 50 6.03 10.50 6.40
N HIS A 51 6.38 10.92 5.19
CA HIS A 51 7.31 10.24 4.32
C HIS A 51 8.62 11.01 4.33
N GLU A 52 9.70 10.31 4.60
CA GLU A 52 11.06 10.82 4.61
C GLU A 52 11.90 9.88 3.75
N SER A 53 12.64 10.41 2.78
CA SER A 53 13.65 9.63 2.07
C SER A 53 14.91 10.43 1.87
N MET A 54 16.04 9.72 1.85
CA MET A 54 17.34 10.26 1.54
C MET A 54 18.03 9.32 0.56
N THR A 55 18.62 9.88 -0.49
CA THR A 55 19.49 9.17 -1.41
C THR A 55 20.78 9.95 -1.66
N VAL A 56 21.89 9.24 -1.79
CA VAL A 56 23.19 9.78 -2.19
C VAL A 56 23.54 9.24 -3.56
N SER A 57 23.56 10.12 -4.55
CA SER A 57 23.93 9.82 -5.93
C SER A 57 25.44 9.59 -6.07
N ALA A 58 25.87 8.97 -7.18
CA ALA A 58 27.28 8.65 -7.44
C ALA A 58 28.19 9.88 -7.59
N ASP A 59 27.62 11.03 -7.91
CA ASP A 59 28.29 12.34 -7.97
C ASP A 59 28.45 13.00 -6.58
N GLY A 60 28.04 12.32 -5.50
CA GLY A 60 28.09 12.83 -4.13
C GLY A 60 26.90 13.71 -3.74
N VAL A 61 25.89 13.87 -4.62
CA VAL A 61 24.71 14.68 -4.32
C VAL A 61 23.76 13.94 -3.39
N THR A 62 23.43 14.55 -2.26
CA THR A 62 22.38 14.05 -1.36
C THR A 62 21.04 14.70 -1.69
N ARG A 63 20.02 13.88 -1.96
CA ARG A 63 18.63 14.32 -2.12
C ARG A 63 17.83 13.86 -0.92
N THR A 64 17.15 14.80 -0.27
CA THR A 64 16.20 14.51 0.80
C THR A 64 14.81 14.92 0.35
N VAL A 65 13.84 14.03 0.49
CA VAL A 65 12.44 14.29 0.20
C VAL A 65 11.64 14.11 1.48
N THR A 66 10.77 15.08 1.76
CA THR A 66 9.86 15.00 2.89
C THR A 66 8.49 15.52 2.50
N TYR A 67 7.45 14.72 2.76
CA TYR A 67 6.08 15.13 2.55
C TYR A 67 5.14 14.43 3.51
N ARG A 68 3.92 14.97 3.60
CA ARG A 68 2.87 14.39 4.41
C ARG A 68 1.67 14.01 3.56
N GLU A 69 1.01 12.94 3.97
CA GLU A 69 -0.26 12.52 3.42
C GLU A 69 -1.27 12.37 4.54
N ARG A 70 -2.55 12.51 4.20
CA ARG A 70 -3.66 12.09 5.06
C ARG A 70 -4.22 10.81 4.50
N MET A 71 -4.36 9.82 5.36
CA MET A 71 -5.00 8.55 5.05
C MET A 71 -6.37 8.47 5.75
N VAL A 72 -7.39 7.99 5.03
CA VAL A 72 -8.67 7.56 5.60
C VAL A 72 -8.97 6.16 5.10
N ARG A 73 -9.10 5.21 6.03
CA ARG A 73 -9.44 3.82 5.78
C ARG A 73 -10.81 3.50 6.36
N ARG A 74 -11.70 3.00 5.53
CA ARG A 74 -13.03 2.48 5.90
C ARG A 74 -13.25 1.15 5.20
N ASP A 75 -14.29 0.43 5.61
CA ASP A 75 -14.69 -0.79 4.90
C ASP A 75 -14.87 -0.50 3.40
N GLY A 76 -14.21 -1.29 2.54
CA GLY A 76 -14.22 -1.12 1.09
C GLY A 76 -13.57 0.15 0.52
N HIS A 77 -13.03 1.07 1.34
CA HIS A 77 -12.48 2.35 0.88
C HIS A 77 -11.14 2.73 1.54
N VAL A 78 -10.19 3.18 0.73
CA VAL A 78 -8.95 3.85 1.19
C VAL A 78 -8.76 5.15 0.44
N TRP A 79 -8.59 6.24 1.17
CA TRP A 79 -8.25 7.55 0.64
C TRP A 79 -6.87 7.95 1.10
N ILE A 80 -6.04 8.45 0.19
CA ILE A 80 -4.73 9.04 0.48
C ILE A 80 -4.65 10.38 -0.25
N GLU A 81 -4.34 11.46 0.45
CA GLU A 81 -4.18 12.78 -0.16
C GLU A 81 -2.92 13.50 0.35
N ARG A 82 -2.27 14.25 -0.53
CA ARG A 82 -1.12 15.08 -0.16
C ARG A 82 -1.57 16.20 0.78
N VAL A 83 -0.89 16.33 1.92
CA VAL A 83 -1.04 17.51 2.80
C VAL A 83 -0.12 18.60 2.30
N LEU A 84 -0.66 19.51 1.49
CA LEU A 84 0.08 20.63 0.93
C LEU A 84 0.33 21.72 2.00
N PRO A 85 1.55 22.28 2.12
CA PRO A 85 1.82 23.45 2.94
C PRO A 85 0.95 24.65 2.50
N ALA A 86 0.59 25.53 3.44
CA ALA A 86 -0.27 26.69 3.16
C ALA A 86 0.23 27.59 2.01
N GLY A 87 1.55 27.62 1.75
CA GLY A 87 2.15 28.38 0.64
C GLY A 87 2.24 27.66 -0.71
N ALA A 88 2.01 26.34 -0.76
CA ALA A 88 2.16 25.55 -1.99
C ALA A 88 1.04 25.82 -3.02
N LYS A 89 -0.12 26.31 -2.57
CA LYS A 89 -1.26 26.64 -3.45
C LYS A 89 -1.02 27.82 -4.40
N ARG A 90 0.13 28.51 -4.33
CA ARG A 90 0.42 29.71 -5.13
C ARG A 90 1.22 29.44 -6.41
N ALA A 91 1.87 28.29 -6.53
CA ALA A 91 2.68 27.96 -7.72
C ALA A 91 1.80 27.60 -8.95
N GLU A 92 0.70 26.87 -8.74
CA GLU A 92 -0.26 26.47 -9.79
C GLU A 92 -0.97 27.65 -10.47
N ALA A 93 -1.07 28.81 -9.80
CA ALA A 93 -1.67 30.02 -10.36
C ALA A 93 -0.69 30.86 -11.20
N GLY A 94 0.62 30.60 -11.10
CA GLY A 94 1.68 31.35 -11.77
C GLY A 94 2.06 30.80 -13.15
N ASP A 95 1.79 29.52 -13.42
CA ASP A 95 2.14 28.85 -14.69
C ASP A 95 0.97 28.76 -15.68
N ALA A 96 -0.10 29.53 -15.46
CA ALA A 96 -1.20 29.68 -16.42
C ALA A 96 -0.79 30.37 -17.75
N HIS A 97 0.49 30.72 -17.92
CA HIS A 97 1.04 31.32 -19.14
C HIS A 97 2.19 30.52 -19.78
N ALA A 98 2.48 29.29 -19.34
CA ALA A 98 3.52 28.47 -19.95
C ALA A 98 2.92 27.36 -20.83
N HIS A 99 2.85 27.65 -22.13
CA HIS A 99 2.68 26.74 -23.26
C HIS A 99 1.31 26.05 -23.43
N ALA A 100 0.71 26.27 -24.60
CA ALA A 100 -0.38 25.48 -25.16
C ALA A 100 0.11 24.07 -25.54
N GLY A 101 0.47 23.28 -24.53
CA GLY A 101 0.69 21.84 -24.58
C GLY A 101 -0.38 21.16 -23.73
N HIS A 102 -0.69 19.92 -24.04
CA HIS A 102 -1.72 19.11 -23.38
C HIS A 102 -1.57 19.17 -21.85
N LYS A 103 -2.68 19.46 -21.14
CA LYS A 103 -2.67 19.58 -19.68
C LYS A 103 -2.59 18.18 -19.08
N HIS A 104 -1.38 17.72 -18.78
CA HIS A 104 -1.17 16.48 -18.04
C HIS A 104 -1.83 16.55 -16.66
N PHE A 105 -2.50 15.47 -16.25
CA PHE A 105 -3.04 15.33 -14.90
C PHE A 105 -1.92 14.98 -13.92
N ASP A 106 -1.80 15.72 -12.82
CA ASP A 106 -0.81 15.42 -11.77
C ASP A 106 -1.35 14.33 -10.83
N PHE A 107 -1.03 13.07 -11.13
CA PHE A 107 -1.41 11.91 -10.32
C PHE A 107 -0.69 11.88 -8.96
N ASP A 108 0.48 12.50 -8.83
CA ASP A 108 1.29 12.49 -7.59
C ASP A 108 0.74 13.46 -6.53
N ALA A 109 0.18 14.59 -6.98
CA ALA A 109 -0.47 15.58 -6.12
C ALA A 109 -1.96 15.30 -5.87
N ALA A 110 -2.63 14.60 -6.81
CA ALA A 110 -4.03 14.24 -6.67
C ALA A 110 -4.29 13.29 -5.49
N ALA A 111 -5.49 13.39 -4.90
CA ALA A 111 -5.90 12.44 -3.89
C ALA A 111 -6.26 11.10 -4.54
N ARG A 112 -5.68 10.01 -4.05
CA ARG A 112 -5.98 8.65 -4.52
C ARG A 112 -7.08 8.02 -3.69
N HIS A 113 -8.11 7.50 -4.35
CA HIS A 113 -9.18 6.74 -3.74
C HIS A 113 -9.17 5.31 -4.31
N VAL A 114 -8.87 4.34 -3.46
CA VAL A 114 -8.92 2.91 -3.78
C VAL A 114 -10.20 2.32 -3.20
N THR A 115 -10.93 1.57 -4.02
CA THR A 115 -12.13 0.85 -3.61
C THR A 115 -11.94 -0.65 -3.73
N ASN A 116 -12.63 -1.41 -2.89
CA ASN A 116 -12.73 -2.85 -3.00
C ASN A 116 -14.19 -3.28 -2.80
N ASP A 117 -14.81 -3.67 -3.91
CA ASP A 117 -16.17 -4.18 -3.95
C ASP A 117 -16.13 -5.69 -4.16
N GLY A 118 -16.15 -6.45 -3.07
CA GLY A 118 -16.17 -7.93 -3.12
C GLY A 118 -14.97 -8.56 -3.85
N GLY A 119 -13.80 -7.91 -3.83
CA GLY A 119 -12.59 -8.32 -4.53
C GLY A 119 -12.35 -7.59 -5.85
N LYS A 120 -13.32 -6.80 -6.33
CA LYS A 120 -13.13 -5.91 -7.47
C LYS A 120 -12.46 -4.63 -6.99
N ILE A 121 -11.16 -4.51 -7.27
CA ILE A 121 -10.36 -3.35 -6.92
C ILE A 121 -10.57 -2.26 -7.98
N GLY A 122 -10.83 -1.04 -7.52
CA GLY A 122 -10.88 0.16 -8.33
C GLY A 122 -9.93 1.22 -7.78
N VAL A 123 -9.41 2.09 -8.65
CA VAL A 123 -8.70 3.30 -8.24
C VAL A 123 -9.18 4.50 -9.06
N GLU A 124 -9.39 5.61 -8.36
CA GLU A 124 -9.64 6.90 -8.97
C GLU A 124 -8.76 7.96 -8.31
N TYR A 125 -8.37 8.97 -9.08
CA TYR A 125 -7.60 10.11 -8.61
C TYR A 125 -8.46 11.36 -8.65
N VAL A 126 -8.38 12.17 -7.58
CA VAL A 126 -9.26 13.31 -7.36
C VAL A 126 -8.44 14.59 -7.31
N ASP A 127 -8.71 15.47 -8.26
CA ASP A 127 -8.28 16.86 -8.21
C ASP A 127 -9.40 17.69 -7.57
N ALA A 128 -9.23 18.03 -6.30
CA ALA A 128 -10.19 18.84 -5.56
C ALA A 128 -10.23 20.31 -6.03
N ALA A 129 -9.15 20.83 -6.61
CA ALA A 129 -9.09 22.20 -7.11
C ALA A 129 -9.87 22.33 -8.43
N GLN A 130 -9.74 21.35 -9.31
CA GLN A 130 -10.47 21.29 -10.59
C GLN A 130 -11.81 20.53 -10.48
N ARG A 131 -12.18 20.07 -9.27
CA ARG A 131 -13.40 19.28 -9.00
C ARG A 131 -13.58 18.13 -10.00
N THR A 132 -12.50 17.41 -10.27
CA THR A 132 -12.45 16.33 -11.26
C THR A 132 -12.05 15.02 -10.60
N VAL A 133 -12.69 13.93 -10.99
CA VAL A 133 -12.35 12.55 -10.63
C VAL A 133 -11.93 11.82 -11.90
N VAL A 134 -10.74 11.22 -11.89
CA VAL A 134 -10.19 10.45 -13.01
C VAL A 134 -10.18 8.99 -12.62
N ALA A 135 -11.00 8.18 -13.30
CA ALA A 135 -10.96 6.73 -13.15
C ALA A 135 -9.77 6.15 -13.94
N VAL A 136 -9.07 5.20 -13.33
CA VAL A 136 -7.92 4.54 -13.96
C VAL A 136 -8.25 3.07 -14.19
N PRO A 137 -8.07 2.52 -15.40
CA PRO A 137 -8.28 1.10 -15.66
C PRO A 137 -7.13 0.26 -15.08
N PRO A 138 -7.35 -1.03 -14.75
CA PRO A 138 -6.32 -1.89 -14.16
C PRO A 138 -4.99 -1.98 -14.92
N ALA A 139 -5.03 -1.86 -16.24
CA ALA A 139 -3.84 -1.86 -17.08
C ALA A 139 -2.88 -0.67 -16.80
N GLU A 140 -3.41 0.40 -16.20
CA GLU A 140 -2.73 1.68 -15.97
C GLU A 140 -2.48 1.96 -14.48
N TYR A 141 -2.66 0.95 -13.61
CA TYR A 141 -2.42 1.13 -12.18
C TYR A 141 -0.95 1.49 -11.92
N GLU A 142 -0.03 0.71 -12.48
CA GLU A 142 1.40 0.91 -12.25
C GLU A 142 1.90 2.25 -12.81
N THR A 143 1.36 2.70 -13.95
CA THR A 143 1.72 3.96 -14.60
C THR A 143 1.30 5.18 -13.78
N THR A 144 0.27 5.03 -12.95
CA THR A 144 -0.23 6.08 -12.02
C THR A 144 0.30 5.92 -10.59
N GLY A 145 1.19 4.97 -10.33
CA GLY A 145 1.79 4.77 -8.99
C GLY A 145 0.93 3.95 -8.01
N PHE A 146 -0.05 3.20 -8.50
CA PHE A 146 -0.78 2.18 -7.72
C PHE A 146 -0.34 0.77 -8.13
N ASP A 147 -0.10 -0.10 -7.16
CA ASP A 147 0.40 -1.46 -7.40
C ASP A 147 -0.71 -2.50 -7.62
N GLY A 148 -1.97 -2.07 -7.69
CA GLY A 148 -3.13 -2.95 -7.81
C GLY A 148 -3.49 -3.73 -6.54
N SER A 149 -2.76 -3.53 -5.43
CA SER A 149 -2.93 -4.32 -4.21
C SER A 149 -3.81 -3.61 -3.19
N TRP A 150 -5.01 -4.15 -2.97
CA TRP A 150 -5.88 -3.73 -1.87
C TRP A 150 -5.20 -3.86 -0.51
N ASP A 151 -4.50 -4.98 -0.27
CA ASP A 151 -3.84 -5.21 1.01
C ASP A 151 -2.74 -4.17 1.29
N ASN A 152 -2.00 -3.75 0.27
CA ASN A 152 -1.00 -2.69 0.42
C ASN A 152 -1.66 -1.34 0.66
N ALA A 153 -2.72 -0.99 -0.07
CA ALA A 153 -3.46 0.25 0.16
C ALA A 153 -4.09 0.28 1.57
N PHE A 154 -4.72 -0.81 2.00
CA PHE A 154 -5.51 -0.87 3.23
C PHE A 154 -4.66 -1.05 4.48
N TYR A 155 -3.58 -1.83 4.42
CA TYR A 155 -2.74 -2.08 5.61
C TYR A 155 -1.43 -1.30 5.61
N ILE A 156 -0.99 -0.71 4.48
CA ILE A 156 0.38 -0.20 4.21
C ILE A 156 1.44 -1.30 4.26
N THR A 157 1.38 -2.17 5.27
CA THR A 157 2.13 -3.41 5.39
C THR A 157 1.16 -4.57 5.61
N PRO A 158 0.94 -5.44 4.59
CA PRO A 158 -0.02 -6.54 4.70
C PRO A 158 0.29 -7.46 5.90
N PRO A 159 -0.73 -7.89 6.66
CA PRO A 159 -0.54 -8.85 7.75
C PRO A 159 0.09 -10.18 7.28
N SER A 160 -0.14 -10.56 6.01
CA SER A 160 0.49 -11.74 5.40
C SER A 160 2.03 -11.63 5.36
N GLN A 161 2.58 -10.42 5.21
CA GLN A 161 4.01 -10.15 5.30
C GLN A 161 4.51 -10.32 6.73
N LEU A 162 3.79 -9.77 7.71
CA LEU A 162 4.17 -9.84 9.12
C LEU A 162 4.19 -11.27 9.65
N LYS A 163 3.23 -12.10 9.23
CA LYS A 163 3.19 -13.53 9.58
C LYS A 163 4.49 -14.26 9.20
N ARG A 164 5.09 -13.93 8.06
CA ARG A 164 6.37 -14.51 7.63
C ARG A 164 7.56 -14.05 8.47
N LEU A 165 7.45 -12.88 9.10
CA LEU A 165 8.51 -12.26 9.91
C LEU A 165 8.35 -12.51 11.42
N ALA A 166 7.21 -13.08 11.84
CA ALA A 166 6.82 -13.19 13.25
C ALA A 166 7.83 -13.92 14.13
N ALA A 167 8.51 -14.94 13.62
CA ALA A 167 9.50 -15.71 14.38
C ALA A 167 10.70 -14.87 14.87
N LYS A 168 11.02 -13.78 14.17
CA LYS A 168 12.13 -12.87 14.50
C LYS A 168 11.65 -11.54 15.08
N SER A 169 10.37 -11.44 15.40
CA SER A 169 9.79 -10.22 15.91
C SER A 169 10.18 -9.97 17.37
N LYS A 170 10.16 -8.69 17.77
CA LYS A 170 10.49 -8.25 19.13
C LYS A 170 9.38 -7.33 19.65
N PRO A 171 9.08 -7.31 20.96
CA PRO A 171 8.15 -6.34 21.53
C PRO A 171 8.54 -4.90 21.15
N GLY A 172 7.54 -4.08 20.86
CA GLY A 172 7.71 -2.65 20.62
C GLY A 172 7.69 -1.84 21.93
N PRO A 173 7.88 -0.52 21.85
CA PRO A 173 7.97 0.37 23.02
C PRO A 173 6.64 0.54 23.77
N ALA A 174 5.50 0.29 23.11
CA ALA A 174 4.17 0.41 23.71
C ALA A 174 3.45 -0.96 23.75
N PRO A 175 2.54 -1.19 24.72
CA PRO A 175 1.71 -2.39 24.74
C PRO A 175 0.97 -2.60 23.42
N GLY A 176 0.92 -3.83 22.94
CA GLY A 176 0.27 -4.17 21.66
C GLY A 176 1.05 -3.70 20.42
N THR A 177 2.32 -3.32 20.57
CA THR A 177 3.21 -3.02 19.44
C THR A 177 4.35 -4.02 19.30
N ARG A 178 4.84 -4.19 18.07
CA ARG A 178 5.88 -5.19 17.76
C ARG A 178 6.78 -4.73 16.61
N TRP A 179 8.09 -4.89 16.80
CA TRP A 179 9.08 -4.71 15.75
C TRP A 179 9.25 -5.99 14.93
N TYR A 180 9.27 -5.83 13.62
CA TYR A 180 9.67 -6.84 12.65
C TYR A 180 10.87 -6.32 11.87
N GLU A 181 11.78 -7.20 11.49
CA GLU A 181 12.99 -6.86 10.76
C GLU A 181 13.27 -7.91 9.69
N GLN A 182 13.73 -7.44 8.53
CA GLN A 182 14.09 -8.29 7.41
C GLN A 182 15.25 -7.67 6.62
N THR A 183 16.28 -8.46 6.35
CA THR A 183 17.28 -8.13 5.31
C THR A 183 16.66 -8.34 3.93
N VAL A 184 16.77 -7.34 3.07
CA VAL A 184 16.22 -7.32 1.71
C VAL A 184 17.30 -6.92 0.70
N GLY A 185 17.05 -7.16 -0.58
CA GLY A 185 17.99 -6.84 -1.66
C GLY A 185 18.95 -7.98 -2.00
N ALA A 186 19.61 -7.84 -3.15
CA ALA A 186 20.63 -8.80 -3.61
C ALA A 186 21.87 -8.72 -2.71
N PRO A 187 22.73 -9.75 -2.64
CA PRO A 187 23.91 -9.77 -1.76
C PRO A 187 24.84 -8.55 -1.85
N ARG A 188 24.92 -7.88 -3.00
CA ARG A 188 25.75 -6.67 -3.22
C ARG A 188 24.98 -5.33 -3.08
N ALA A 189 23.69 -5.39 -2.82
CA ALA A 189 22.80 -4.24 -2.63
C ALA A 189 21.82 -4.55 -1.49
N GLN A 190 22.35 -5.11 -0.39
CA GLN A 190 21.53 -5.45 0.77
C GLN A 190 21.06 -4.20 1.48
N GLY A 191 19.93 -4.31 2.16
CA GLY A 191 19.46 -3.34 3.12
C GLY A 191 18.59 -4.00 4.18
N VAL A 192 18.15 -3.21 5.14
CA VAL A 192 17.34 -3.67 6.27
C VAL A 192 16.02 -2.93 6.25
N ASN A 193 14.92 -3.67 6.16
CA ASN A 193 13.57 -3.17 6.42
C ASN A 193 13.21 -3.42 7.89
N ARG A 194 12.71 -2.41 8.59
CA ARG A 194 12.13 -2.54 9.93
C ARG A 194 10.72 -1.97 9.95
N ILE A 195 9.82 -2.67 10.64
CA ILE A 195 8.41 -2.31 10.74
C ILE A 195 8.02 -2.32 12.22
N LEU A 196 7.56 -1.19 12.74
CA LEU A 196 6.86 -1.14 14.02
C LEU A 196 5.38 -1.26 13.75
N TRP A 197 4.77 -2.35 14.18
CA TRP A 197 3.35 -2.64 13.99
C TRP A 197 2.55 -2.35 15.25
N SER A 198 1.30 -1.89 15.09
CA SER A 198 0.29 -1.82 16.15
C SER A 198 -0.80 -2.85 15.91
N ASP A 199 -1.00 -3.78 16.86
CA ASP A 199 -2.07 -4.77 16.81
C ASP A 199 -3.46 -4.12 16.93
N ALA A 200 -3.56 -3.05 17.74
CA ALA A 200 -4.81 -2.33 17.97
C ALA A 200 -5.30 -1.57 16.74
N LEU A 201 -4.40 -1.02 15.93
CA LEU A 201 -4.74 -0.29 14.71
C LEU A 201 -4.72 -1.20 13.47
N GLN A 202 -4.11 -2.37 13.58
CA GLN A 202 -3.71 -3.21 12.45
C GLN A 202 -3.09 -2.38 11.31
N ALA A 203 -2.05 -1.62 11.67
CA ALA A 203 -1.32 -0.73 10.79
C ALA A 203 0.13 -0.56 11.30
N PRO A 204 1.10 -0.26 10.41
CA PRO A 204 2.43 0.11 10.85
C PRO A 204 2.41 1.51 11.46
N LEU A 205 3.07 1.70 12.60
CA LEU A 205 3.40 3.01 13.15
C LEU A 205 4.67 3.57 12.49
N VAL A 206 5.61 2.70 12.14
CA VAL A 206 6.84 3.04 11.41
C VAL A 206 7.15 1.95 10.40
N VAL A 207 7.51 2.33 9.18
CA VAL A 207 8.16 1.47 8.19
C VAL A 207 9.46 2.16 7.78
N GLU A 208 10.60 1.53 7.99
CA GLU A 208 11.90 2.07 7.59
C GLU A 208 12.67 1.08 6.73
N TYR A 209 13.45 1.62 5.80
CA TYR A 209 14.47 0.91 5.07
C TYR A 209 15.77 1.70 5.16
N ARG A 210 16.89 0.98 5.28
CA ARG A 210 18.23 1.52 5.13
C ARG A 210 19.05 0.58 4.27
N SER A 211 19.73 1.11 3.25
CA SER A 211 20.72 0.33 2.51
C SER A 211 21.93 0.05 3.41
N ALA A 212 22.61 -1.07 3.17
CA ALA A 212 23.78 -1.47 3.94
C ALA A 212 24.97 -0.50 3.75
N ASP A 213 25.04 0.15 2.60
CA ASP A 213 26.06 1.14 2.24
C ASP A 213 25.72 2.57 2.72
N GLY A 214 24.52 2.78 3.29
CA GLY A 214 24.08 4.09 3.78
C GLY A 214 23.68 5.10 2.70
N HIS A 215 23.76 4.75 1.41
CA HIS A 215 23.42 5.65 0.31
C HIS A 215 21.91 5.84 0.11
N ALA A 216 21.06 5.02 0.74
CA ALA A 216 19.62 5.16 0.64
C ALA A 216 18.93 4.86 1.98
N SER A 217 18.00 5.71 2.34
CA SER A 217 17.06 5.45 3.42
C SER A 217 15.66 5.95 3.07
N ARG A 218 14.65 5.27 3.60
CA ARG A 218 13.27 5.73 3.57
C ARG A 218 12.62 5.42 4.91
N LYS A 219 11.72 6.28 5.34
CA LYS A 219 10.93 6.12 6.55
C LYS A 219 9.53 6.65 6.30
N LEU A 220 8.55 5.83 6.64
CA LEU A 220 7.16 6.22 6.77
C LEU A 220 6.82 6.18 8.25
N THR A 221 6.28 7.28 8.78
CA THR A 221 5.74 7.35 10.13
C THR A 221 4.23 7.59 10.04
N LEU A 222 3.44 6.70 10.64
CA LEU A 222 1.99 6.84 10.72
C LEU A 222 1.61 7.37 12.10
N THR A 223 0.88 8.48 12.10
CA THR A 223 0.30 9.06 13.32
C THR A 223 -1.23 9.01 13.22
N PRO A 224 -1.93 8.27 14.10
CA PRO A 224 -3.38 8.26 14.12
C PRO A 224 -3.95 9.68 14.31
N ALA A 225 -5.03 9.97 13.61
CA ALA A 225 -5.71 11.26 13.65
C ALA A 225 -7.17 11.06 14.14
N PRO A 226 -7.79 12.11 14.71
CA PRO A 226 -9.22 12.07 15.03
C PRO A 226 -10.06 11.79 13.78
N ARG A 227 -11.11 10.98 13.97
CA ARG A 227 -12.02 10.60 12.89
C ARG A 227 -12.73 11.82 12.30
N ALA A 228 -12.66 11.99 10.98
CA ALA A 228 -13.43 13.01 10.27
C ALA A 228 -14.94 12.73 10.36
N LYS A 229 -15.76 13.80 10.45
CA LYS A 229 -17.23 13.71 10.53
C LYS A 229 -17.85 13.00 9.32
N ALA A 230 -17.24 13.17 8.14
CA ALA A 230 -17.65 12.52 6.90
C ALA A 230 -16.40 12.05 6.14
N PRO A 231 -16.44 10.87 5.51
CA PRO A 231 -15.37 10.45 4.60
C PRO A 231 -15.23 11.39 3.39
N PRO A 232 -14.00 11.59 2.89
CA PRO A 232 -13.73 12.55 1.81
C PRO A 232 -14.41 12.19 0.50
N TRP A 233 -14.61 10.91 0.19
CA TRP A 233 -15.26 10.49 -1.06
C TRP A 233 -16.76 10.81 -1.15
N ARG A 234 -17.42 11.19 -0.05
CA ARG A 234 -18.85 11.56 -0.10
C ARG A 234 -19.11 12.80 -0.97
N GLN A 235 -18.16 13.73 -1.06
CA GLN A 235 -18.33 14.97 -1.83
C GLN A 235 -18.18 14.79 -3.35
N LEU A 236 -17.67 13.63 -3.80
CA LEU A 236 -17.30 13.39 -5.20
C LEU A 236 -18.48 13.26 -6.16
N GLN A 237 -19.69 13.04 -5.64
CA GLN A 237 -20.91 12.98 -6.46
C GLN A 237 -21.13 14.26 -7.27
N SER A 238 -20.57 15.38 -6.82
CA SER A 238 -20.68 16.70 -7.45
C SER A 238 -19.49 17.05 -8.36
N TYR A 239 -18.57 16.11 -8.59
CA TYR A 239 -17.34 16.33 -9.36
C TYR A 239 -17.52 15.78 -10.78
N ALA A 240 -16.85 16.42 -11.75
CA ALA A 240 -16.80 15.90 -13.11
C ALA A 240 -16.04 14.57 -13.12
N ARG A 241 -16.53 13.59 -13.89
CA ARG A 241 -15.86 12.30 -14.08
C ARG A 241 -15.17 12.27 -15.43
N LYS A 242 -13.93 11.83 -15.44
CA LYS A 242 -13.09 11.61 -16.61
C LYS A 242 -12.45 10.23 -16.54
N GLU A 243 -11.98 9.77 -17.68
CA GLU A 243 -11.20 8.55 -17.79
C GLU A 243 -9.71 8.89 -17.95
N TYR A 244 -8.83 7.99 -17.55
CA TYR A 244 -7.39 8.14 -17.76
C TYR A 244 -7.02 8.47 -19.22
N ALA A 245 -7.75 7.89 -20.18
CA ALA A 245 -7.54 8.10 -21.61
C ALA A 245 -7.75 9.56 -22.06
N ASP A 246 -8.53 10.37 -21.31
CA ASP A 246 -8.77 11.78 -21.59
C ASP A 246 -7.53 12.68 -21.34
N TYR A 247 -6.42 12.09 -20.90
CA TYR A 247 -5.16 12.76 -20.57
C TYR A 247 -3.95 12.20 -21.33
N LEU A 248 -4.19 11.33 -22.31
CA LEU A 248 -3.15 10.71 -23.15
C LEU A 248 -2.98 11.38 -24.52
N ASP A 249 -3.82 12.37 -24.84
CA ASP A 249 -3.83 13.08 -26.11
C ASP A 249 -2.82 14.23 -26.17
#